data_AF-A0AAN8EVM9-F1
#
_entry.id   AF-A0AAN8EVM9-F1
#
_cell.length_a   1.000
_cell.length_b   1.000
_cell.length_c   1.000
_cell.angle_alpha   90.00
_cell.angle_beta   90.00
_cell.angle_gamma   90.00
#
_symmetry.space_group_name_H-M   'P 1'
#
loop_
_entity.id
_entity.type
_entity.pdbx_description
1 polymer ?
#
loop_
_entity_poly.entity_id
_entity_poly.type
_entity_poly.pdbx_seq_one_letter_code
_entity_poly.pdbx_strand_id
1 'polypeptide(L)'
;MEETSDESAYIQGATANCKLQSVGKPVFHSHATTYYGSWMRDAYPRTGDDMLKRYLVNHFQGIEVIEFRTEADLRREHVSN
;
A
#
# COMPACT_ATOMS: atom_id res chain seq x y z
N MET A 1 -27.06 -7.92 19.37
CA MET A 1 -26.35 -7.17 18.31
C MET A 1 -24.89 -7.33 18.68
N GLU A 2 -24.20 -8.25 18.01
CA GLU A 2 -22.85 -8.67 18.35
C GLU A 2 -21.90 -7.65 17.74
N GLU A 3 -21.22 -6.86 18.58
CA GLU A 3 -20.19 -5.92 18.13
C GLU A 3 -18.98 -6.73 17.66
N THR A 4 -18.81 -6.84 16.34
CA THR A 4 -17.54 -7.27 15.75
C THR A 4 -16.51 -6.19 16.06
N SER A 5 -15.71 -6.40 17.11
CA SER A 5 -14.55 -5.56 17.39
C SER A 5 -13.56 -5.72 16.23
N ASP A 6 -13.43 -4.69 15.40
CA ASP A 6 -12.34 -4.57 14.45
C ASP A 6 -11.04 -4.45 15.26
N GLU A 7 -10.45 -5.59 15.62
CA GLU A 7 -9.09 -5.64 16.15
C GLU A 7 -8.16 -5.17 15.05
N SER A 8 -7.91 -3.85 15.01
CA SER A 8 -6.79 -3.26 14.31
C SER A 8 -5.56 -4.08 14.69
N ALA A 9 -4.94 -4.76 13.72
CA ALA A 9 -3.79 -5.63 13.95
C ALA A 9 -2.75 -4.88 14.78
N TYR A 10 -2.69 -5.18 16.08
CA TYR A 10 -1.76 -4.52 16.99
C TYR A 10 -0.39 -5.11 16.66
N ILE A 11 0.45 -4.32 15.99
CA ILE A 11 1.87 -4.65 15.86
C ILE A 11 2.44 -4.53 17.26
N GLN A 12 2.43 -5.65 18.00
CA GLN A 12 3.01 -5.75 19.32
C GLN A 12 4.46 -5.27 19.21
N GLY A 13 4.76 -4.14 19.88
CA GLY A 13 6.06 -3.51 19.81
C GLY A 13 7.13 -4.52 20.18
N ALA A 14 7.85 -5.05 19.19
CA ALA A 14 9.00 -5.89 19.41
C ALA A 14 10.16 -4.97 19.83
N THR A 15 10.12 -4.45 21.05
CA THR A 15 10.99 -3.38 21.58
C THR A 15 12.40 -3.85 21.97
N ALA A 16 12.92 -4.89 21.31
CA ALA A 16 14.29 -5.37 21.52
C ALA A 16 15.04 -5.40 20.18
N ASN A 17 16.11 -4.61 20.06
CA ASN A 17 16.98 -4.51 18.87
C ASN A 17 16.33 -3.93 17.60
N CYS A 18 15.49 -2.89 17.72
CA CYS A 18 14.71 -2.32 16.60
C CYS A 18 15.46 -1.32 15.70
N LYS A 19 16.78 -1.16 15.87
CA LYS A 19 17.53 -0.27 14.97
C LYS A 19 17.71 -0.97 13.63
N LEU A 20 17.39 -0.27 12.54
CA LEU A 20 17.68 -0.75 11.19
C LEU A 20 19.16 -1.11 11.06
N GLN A 21 19.48 -2.38 10.86
CA GLN A 21 20.87 -2.86 10.73
C GLN A 21 21.33 -2.87 9.28
N SER A 22 20.43 -3.15 8.35
CA SER A 22 20.71 -3.23 6.92
C SER A 22 19.43 -3.07 6.11
N VAL A 23 19.61 -2.75 4.82
CA VAL A 23 18.52 -2.69 3.83
C VAL A 23 18.83 -3.73 2.75
N GLY A 24 17.84 -4.56 2.43
CA GLY A 24 17.95 -5.57 1.37
C GLY A 24 18.01 -4.96 -0.04
N LYS A 25 18.29 -5.79 -1.04
CA LYS A 25 18.21 -5.37 -2.44
C LYS A 25 16.77 -4.99 -2.79
N PRO A 26 16.55 -3.91 -3.56
CA PRO A 26 15.21 -3.53 -3.99
C PRO A 26 14.58 -4.62 -4.85
N VAL A 27 13.28 -4.84 -4.66
CA VAL A 27 12.48 -5.73 -5.51
C VAL A 27 11.65 -4.85 -6.44
N PHE A 28 11.73 -5.15 -7.73
CA PHE A 28 10.92 -4.45 -8.74
C PHE A 28 9.43 -4.72 -8.49
N HIS A 29 8.65 -3.65 -8.38
CA HIS A 29 7.21 -3.74 -8.12
C HIS A 29 6.38 -3.73 -9.39
N SER A 30 6.54 -2.71 -10.24
CA SER A 30 5.81 -2.52 -11.49
C SER A 30 6.39 -1.38 -12.32
N HIS A 31 6.06 -1.34 -13.61
CA HIS A 31 6.23 -0.15 -14.43
C HIS A 31 5.20 0.91 -14.06
N ALA A 32 5.44 2.17 -14.45
CA ALA A 32 4.52 3.28 -14.32
C ALA A 32 4.51 4.08 -15.64
N THR A 33 3.38 4.72 -15.96
CA THR A 33 3.23 5.58 -17.16
C THR A 33 3.80 6.99 -16.98
N THR A 34 4.14 7.35 -15.74
CA THR A 34 4.74 8.64 -15.35
C THR A 34 6.12 8.44 -14.73
N TYR A 35 7.01 9.43 -14.89
CA TYR A 35 8.33 9.44 -14.26
C TYR A 35 8.28 9.63 -12.75
N TYR A 36 7.25 10.32 -12.25
CA TYR A 36 7.10 10.65 -10.83
C TYR A 36 5.71 10.27 -10.34
N GLY A 37 5.64 9.90 -9.07
CA GLY A 37 4.41 9.57 -8.38
C GLY A 37 4.72 8.80 -7.11
N SER A 38 3.66 8.43 -6.41
CA SER A 38 3.74 7.64 -5.18
C SER A 38 2.66 6.58 -5.20
N TRP A 39 2.99 5.37 -4.78
CA TRP A 39 2.02 4.34 -4.45
C TRP A 39 2.10 4.01 -2.98
N MET A 40 0.98 3.64 -2.37
CA MET A 40 0.92 3.34 -0.94
C MET A 40 -0.13 2.28 -0.64
N ARG A 41 -0.01 1.71 0.56
CA ARG A 41 -0.97 0.81 1.19
C ARG A 41 -1.29 1.34 2.58
N ASP A 42 -2.47 1.05 3.10
CA ASP A 42 -2.78 1.33 4.49
C ASP A 42 -1.99 0.38 5.41
N ALA A 43 -1.36 0.94 6.45
CA ALA A 43 -0.68 0.15 7.47
C ALA A 43 -1.64 -0.41 8.53
N TYR A 44 -2.83 0.18 8.65
CA TYR A 44 -3.85 -0.17 9.64
C TYR A 44 -5.26 -0.24 9.00
N PRO A 45 -5.45 -1.09 7.98
CA PRO A 45 -6.75 -1.23 7.34
C PRO A 45 -7.79 -1.79 8.31
N ARG A 46 -9.04 -1.37 8.12
CA ARG A 46 -10.16 -1.74 9.00
C ARG A 46 -10.67 -3.15 8.70
N THR A 47 -10.69 -3.52 7.43
CA THR A 47 -11.22 -4.81 6.96
C THR A 47 -10.17 -5.61 6.19
N GLY A 48 -10.41 -6.92 6.03
CA GLY A 48 -9.58 -7.77 5.17
C GLY A 48 -9.56 -7.32 3.71
N ASP A 49 -10.66 -6.74 3.21
CA ASP A 49 -10.71 -6.18 1.87
C ASP A 49 -9.87 -4.90 1.76
N ASP A 50 -9.84 -4.06 2.80
CA ASP A 50 -9.01 -2.86 2.82
C ASP A 50 -7.50 -3.18 2.80
N MET A 51 -7.07 -4.33 3.34
CA MET A 51 -5.67 -4.80 3.24
C MET A 51 -5.21 -4.99 1.79
N LEU A 52 -6.14 -5.28 0.87
CA LEU A 52 -5.83 -5.54 -0.52
C LEU A 52 -5.68 -4.25 -1.33
N LYS A 53 -6.28 -3.15 -0.86
CA LYS A 53 -6.32 -1.88 -1.58
C LYS A 53 -4.93 -1.31 -1.83
N ARG A 54 -4.79 -0.61 -2.95
CA ARG A 54 -3.60 0.19 -3.29
C ARG A 54 -4.04 1.59 -3.68
N TYR A 55 -3.22 2.56 -3.33
CA TYR A 55 -3.46 3.95 -3.66
C TYR A 55 -2.32 4.46 -4.53
N LEU A 56 -2.65 5.19 -5.59
CA LEU A 56 -1.69 5.81 -6.50
C LEU A 56 -1.93 7.30 -6.58
N VAL A 57 -0.85 8.06 -6.54
CA VAL A 57 -0.83 9.48 -6.89
C VAL A 57 0.11 9.63 -8.07
N ASN A 58 -0.43 10.10 -9.18
CA ASN A 58 0.34 10.38 -10.37
C ASN A 58 1.01 11.75 -10.25
N HIS A 59 2.30 11.80 -10.61
CA HIS A 59 3.08 13.03 -10.64
C HIS A 59 3.25 13.69 -9.26
N PHE A 60 3.85 14.89 -9.23
CA PHE A 60 4.07 15.70 -8.03
C PHE A 60 3.07 16.86 -7.87
N GLN A 61 2.05 16.93 -8.73
CA GLN A 61 1.02 17.97 -8.70
C GLN A 61 -0.34 17.35 -9.00
N GLY A 62 -1.36 17.76 -8.24
CA GLY A 62 -2.73 17.28 -8.39
C GLY A 62 -3.44 17.23 -7.04
N ILE A 63 -4.71 16.84 -7.07
CA ILE A 63 -5.54 16.65 -5.88
C ILE A 63 -6.22 15.27 -5.87
N GLU A 64 -5.80 14.38 -6.76
CA GLU A 64 -6.42 13.08 -6.98
C GLU A 64 -5.58 11.97 -6.34
N VAL A 65 -6.28 11.02 -5.71
CA VAL A 65 -5.74 9.75 -5.23
C VAL A 65 -6.59 8.65 -5.86
N ILE A 66 -5.96 7.76 -6.61
CA ILE A 66 -6.64 6.66 -7.30
C ILE A 66 -6.61 5.43 -6.40
N GLU A 67 -7.77 4.88 -6.07
CA GLU A 67 -7.91 3.64 -5.30
C GLU A 67 -8.08 2.43 -6.23
N PHE A 68 -7.28 1.39 -6.00
CA PHE A 68 -7.37 0.09 -6.64
C PHE A 68 -7.79 -0.94 -5.62
N ARG A 69 -8.67 -1.87 -6.00
CA ARG A 69 -9.10 -2.98 -5.13
C ARG A 69 -7.96 -3.92 -4.77
N THR A 70 -7.04 -4.15 -5.70
CA THR A 70 -5.91 -5.08 -5.50
C THR A 70 -4.63 -4.55 -6.14
N GLU A 71 -3.49 -5.10 -5.69
CA GLU A 71 -2.18 -4.86 -6.33
C GLU A 71 -2.14 -5.34 -7.79
N ALA A 72 -2.90 -6.39 -8.13
CA ALA A 72 -2.99 -6.86 -9.50
C ALA A 72 -3.69 -5.83 -10.40
N ASP A 73 -4.70 -5.14 -9.90
CA ASP A 73 -5.42 -4.11 -10.67
C ASP A 73 -4.52 -2.89 -10.93
N LEU A 74 -3.78 -2.42 -9.93
CA LEU A 74 -2.76 -1.38 -10.08
C LEU A 74 -1.72 -1.77 -11.16
N ARG A 75 -1.28 -3.03 -11.18
CA ARG A 75 -0.31 -3.51 -12.17
C ARG A 75 -0.88 -3.59 -13.59
N ARG A 76 -2.17 -3.91 -13.73
CA ARG A 76 -2.84 -4.07 -15.03
C ARG A 76 -3.18 -2.74 -15.70
N GLU A 77 -3.37 -1.67 -14.95
CA GLU A 77 -3.66 -0.35 -15.54
C GLU A 77 -2.55 0.09 -16.53
N HIS A 78 -1.33 -0.43 -16.36
CA HIS A 78 -0.20 -0.20 -17.25
C HIS A 78 -0.14 -1.11 -18.50
N VAL A 79 -1.08 -2.04 -18.69
CA VAL A 79 -1.06 -3.04 -19.78
C VAL A 79 -2.02 -2.68 -20.92
N SER A 80 -2.97 -1.76 -20.73
CA SER A 80 -3.91 -1.34 -21.77
C SER A 80 -3.43 -0.07 -22.48
N ASN A 81 -2.85 -0.26 -23.66
CA ASN A 81 -2.69 0.76 -24.70
C ASN A 81 -3.48 0.31 -25.93
#